data_AF-A0A7N2L748-F1
#
_entry.id   AF-A0A7N2L748-F1
#
_cell.length_a   1.000
_cell.length_b   1.000
_cell.length_c   1.000
_cell.angle_alpha   90.00
_cell.angle_beta   90.00
_cell.angle_gamma   90.00
#
_symmetry.space_group_name_H-M   'P 1'
#
loop_
_entity.id
_entity.type
_entity.pdbx_description
1 polymer ?
#
loop_
_entity_poly.entity_id
_entity_poly.type
_entity_poly.pdbx_seq_one_letter_code
_entity_poly.pdbx_strand_id
1 'polypeptide(L)'
;MSGESASAIHRNQVDLVDFIDWSGVECLNQSTSHSVPNALKQGYREDDGLNLESDADEQLLIYIPFTQVIKLHSILIKGSEEEGCLRKELLKEA
;
A
#
# COMPACT_ATOMS: atom_id res chain seq x y z
N MET A 1 -4.05 -19.60 18.08
CA MET A 1 -4.99 -18.92 17.17
C MET A 1 -4.18 -18.64 15.92
N SER A 2 -4.38 -19.43 14.87
CA SER A 2 -3.55 -19.40 13.67
C SER A 2 -3.94 -18.18 12.85
N GLY A 3 -2.97 -17.28 12.60
CA GLY A 3 -3.16 -16.11 11.75
C GLY A 3 -3.49 -16.57 10.33
N GLU A 4 -4.68 -16.23 9.87
CA GLU A 4 -5.08 -16.39 8.49
C GLU A 4 -4.45 -15.24 7.70
N SER A 5 -3.30 -15.51 7.08
CA SER A 5 -2.62 -14.54 6.22
C SER A 5 -3.55 -14.13 5.08
N ALA A 6 -4.05 -12.90 5.13
CA ALA A 6 -5.01 -12.35 4.17
C ALA A 6 -4.33 -11.92 2.85
N SER A 7 -3.64 -12.84 2.21
CA SER A 7 -3.23 -12.70 0.81
C SER A 7 -3.51 -14.00 0.07
N ALA A 8 -4.79 -14.32 -0.09
CA ALA A 8 -5.23 -15.32 -1.07
C ALA A 8 -4.99 -14.75 -2.48
N ILE A 9 -3.72 -14.71 -2.91
CA ILE A 9 -3.36 -14.37 -4.28
C ILE A 9 -4.08 -15.38 -5.18
N HIS A 10 -5.02 -14.89 -6.01
CA HIS A 10 -5.78 -15.75 -6.90
C HIS A 10 -4.82 -16.48 -7.86
N ARG A 11 -5.20 -17.67 -8.34
CA ARG A 11 -4.32 -18.61 -9.08
C ARG A 11 -3.63 -18.07 -10.36
N ASN A 12 -3.86 -16.81 -10.77
CA ASN A 12 -3.22 -16.13 -11.89
C ASN A 12 -2.74 -14.70 -11.58
N GLN A 13 -2.64 -14.35 -10.29
CA GLN A 13 -2.12 -13.05 -9.84
C GLN A 13 -0.75 -13.25 -9.21
N VAL A 14 0.07 -12.21 -9.23
CA VAL A 14 1.34 -12.15 -8.52
C VAL A 14 1.35 -10.89 -7.68
N ASP A 15 2.00 -10.95 -6.53
CA ASP A 15 2.28 -9.74 -5.77
C ASP A 15 3.25 -8.87 -6.56
N LEU A 16 2.99 -7.57 -6.58
CA LEU A 16 3.81 -6.62 -7.33
C LEU A 16 4.95 -6.02 -6.48
N VAL A 17 5.01 -6.36 -5.18
CA VAL A 17 6.00 -5.82 -4.22
C VAL A 17 7.45 -5.97 -4.69
N ASP A 18 7.79 -7.09 -5.34
CA ASP A 18 9.14 -7.37 -5.84
C ASP A 18 9.51 -6.55 -7.09
N PHE A 19 8.52 -5.93 -7.75
CA PHE A 19 8.71 -5.11 -8.94
C PHE A 19 8.71 -3.61 -8.62
N ILE A 20 8.48 -3.21 -7.36
CA ILE A 20 8.48 -1.81 -6.95
C ILE A 20 9.91 -1.26 -6.98
N ASP A 21 10.08 -0.08 -7.57
CA ASP A 21 11.31 0.69 -7.43
C ASP A 21 11.27 1.51 -6.13
N TRP A 22 11.73 0.90 -5.05
CA TRP A 22 11.77 1.51 -3.72
C TRP A 22 12.56 2.81 -3.63
N SER A 23 13.48 3.06 -4.56
CA SER A 23 14.27 4.29 -4.56
C SER A 23 13.48 5.51 -5.03
N GLY A 24 12.44 5.29 -5.85
CA GLY A 24 11.54 6.33 -6.34
C GLY A 24 10.16 6.33 -5.69
N VAL A 25 9.92 5.50 -4.68
CA VAL A 25 8.65 5.53 -3.93
C VAL A 25 8.57 6.83 -3.14
N GLU A 26 7.50 7.59 -3.38
CA GLU A 26 7.22 8.84 -2.68
C GLU A 26 5.82 8.81 -2.10
N CYS A 27 5.66 9.43 -0.93
CA CYS A 27 4.35 9.61 -0.32
C CYS A 27 4.25 11.03 0.26
N LEU A 28 3.26 11.78 -0.20
CA LEU A 28 2.93 13.11 0.31
C LEU A 28 1.86 13.00 1.39
N ASN A 29 1.90 13.93 2.34
CA ASN A 29 1.02 14.03 3.51
C ASN A 29 1.12 12.85 4.50
N GLN A 30 2.11 11.96 4.36
CA GLN A 30 2.36 10.91 5.34
C GLN A 30 2.94 11.47 6.65
N SER A 31 2.62 10.79 7.75
CA SER A 31 3.30 10.97 9.02
C SER A 31 4.74 10.47 8.97
N THR A 32 5.60 11.19 9.68
CA THR A 32 7.00 10.77 9.89
C THR A 32 7.13 9.50 10.74
N SER A 33 6.14 9.20 11.59
CA SER A 33 6.14 8.01 12.46
C SER A 33 5.49 6.79 11.78
N HIS A 34 4.55 7.04 10.86
CA HIS A 34 3.74 6.03 10.21
C HIS A 34 3.83 6.19 8.68
N SER A 35 4.97 5.75 8.13
CA SER A 35 5.39 6.02 6.75
C SER A 35 5.00 4.92 5.77
N VAL A 36 5.05 5.24 4.46
CA VAL A 36 4.64 4.37 3.35
C VAL A 36 5.22 2.94 3.34
N PRO A 37 6.45 2.65 3.82
CA PRO A 37 6.96 1.28 3.88
C PRO A 37 6.12 0.38 4.79
N ASN A 38 5.46 0.93 5.81
CA ASN A 38 4.58 0.17 6.70
C ASN A 38 3.39 -0.44 5.95
N ALA A 39 2.88 0.27 4.94
CA ALA A 39 1.73 -0.18 4.15
C ALA A 39 2.12 -1.03 2.91
N LEU A 40 3.32 -0.86 2.36
CA LEU A 40 3.72 -1.53 1.12
C LEU A 40 4.61 -2.75 1.33
N LYS A 41 5.50 -2.72 2.33
CA LYS A 41 6.52 -3.76 2.49
C LYS A 41 5.93 -5.04 3.06
N GLN A 42 6.24 -6.16 2.42
CA GLN A 42 5.87 -7.47 2.94
C GLN A 42 6.52 -7.72 4.31
N GLY A 43 5.75 -8.30 5.22
CA GLY A 43 6.05 -8.44 6.64
C GLY A 43 5.49 -7.29 7.49
N TYR A 44 5.49 -6.06 6.97
CA TYR A 44 5.12 -4.86 7.74
C TYR A 44 3.62 -4.60 7.59
N ARG A 45 3.12 -4.68 6.36
CA ARG A 45 1.69 -4.46 6.04
C ARG A 45 0.75 -5.52 6.61
N GLU A 46 1.29 -6.65 7.07
CA GLU A 46 0.55 -7.69 7.78
C GLU A 46 0.52 -7.48 9.31
N ASP A 47 1.30 -6.52 9.83
CA ASP A 47 1.31 -6.15 11.24
C ASP A 47 0.29 -5.03 11.48
N ASP A 48 -0.78 -5.32 12.23
CA ASP A 48 -1.82 -4.34 12.54
C ASP A 48 -1.31 -3.16 13.41
N GLY A 49 -0.11 -3.27 14.00
CA GLY A 49 0.58 -2.17 14.68
C GLY A 49 1.38 -1.23 13.77
N LEU A 50 1.55 -1.59 12.49
CA LEU A 50 2.27 -0.80 11.49
C LEU A 50 1.31 -0.34 10.38
N ASN A 51 0.87 0.91 10.48
CA ASN A 51 0.04 1.57 9.47
C ASN A 51 0.79 2.72 8.78
N LEU A 52 0.23 3.15 7.65
CA LEU A 52 0.48 4.43 7.02
C LEU A 52 -0.63 5.37 7.48
N GLU A 53 -0.27 6.53 8.03
CA GLU A 53 -1.23 7.53 8.50
C GLU A 53 -0.94 8.89 7.85
N SER A 54 -1.96 9.74 7.82
CA SER A 54 -1.83 11.13 7.39
C SER A 54 -1.84 12.04 8.62
N ASP A 55 -0.81 12.88 8.77
CA ASP A 55 -0.74 13.88 9.84
C ASP A 55 -0.89 15.32 9.33
N ALA A 56 -0.95 15.50 8.01
CA ALA A 56 -0.98 16.81 7.36
C ALA A 56 -2.33 17.17 6.73
N ASP A 57 -2.99 16.21 6.06
CA ASP A 57 -4.24 16.43 5.31
C ASP A 57 -5.13 15.17 5.33
N GLU A 58 -6.37 15.25 4.85
CA GLU A 58 -7.27 14.10 4.71
C GLU A 58 -6.91 13.21 3.50
N GLN A 59 -5.99 13.67 2.64
CA GLN A 59 -5.59 12.99 1.40
C GLN A 59 -4.12 12.57 1.44
N LEU A 60 -3.87 11.25 1.34
CA LEU A 60 -2.54 10.71 1.08
C LEU A 60 -2.33 10.53 -0.42
N LEU A 61 -1.21 11.04 -0.95
CA LEU A 61 -0.80 10.78 -2.33
C LEU A 61 0.41 9.83 -2.31
N ILE A 62 0.27 8.69 -2.96
CA ILE A 62 1.30 7.65 -3.00
C ILE A 62 1.74 7.45 -4.44
N TYR A 63 3.02 7.68 -4.71
CA TYR A 63 3.66 7.40 -5.99
C TYR A 63 4.49 6.11 -5.87
N ILE A 64 4.13 5.09 -6.65
CA ILE A 64 4.76 3.77 -6.65
C ILE A 64 5.29 3.47 -8.05
N PRO A 65 6.56 3.78 -8.34
CA PRO A 65 7.18 3.39 -9.59
C PRO A 65 7.49 1.89 -9.59
N PHE A 66 7.49 1.30 -10.79
CA PHE A 66 7.87 -0.10 -11.00
C PHE A 66 9.14 -0.18 -11.85
N THR A 67 10.02 -1.13 -11.53
CA THR A 67 11.29 -1.36 -12.25
C THR A 67 11.11 -1.88 -13.66
N GLN A 68 9.89 -2.33 -14.00
CA GLN A 68 9.51 -2.84 -15.31
C GLN A 68 8.04 -2.52 -15.61
N VAL A 69 7.66 -2.62 -16.88
CA VAL A 69 6.25 -2.44 -17.29
C VAL A 69 5.39 -3.56 -16.72
N ILE A 70 4.41 -3.19 -15.89
CA ILE A 70 3.45 -4.12 -15.27
C ILE A 70 2.04 -3.94 -15.82
N LYS A 71 1.26 -5.03 -15.85
CA LYS A 71 -0.18 -4.98 -16.07
C LYS A 71 -0.89 -5.04 -14.73
N LEU A 72 -1.32 -3.89 -14.22
CA LEU A 72 -2.03 -3.82 -12.97
C LEU A 72 -3.44 -4.43 -13.09
N HIS A 73 -3.61 -5.62 -12.52
CA HIS A 73 -4.90 -6.32 -12.49
C HIS A 73 -5.83 -5.79 -11.40
N SER A 74 -5.31 -5.65 -10.18
CA SER A 74 -6.08 -5.27 -9.00
C SER A 74 -5.18 -4.61 -7.96
N ILE A 75 -5.77 -3.74 -7.13
CA ILE A 75 -5.13 -3.16 -5.95
C ILE A 75 -6.00 -3.53 -4.74
N LEU A 76 -5.35 -4.00 -3.69
CA LEU A 76 -5.98 -4.19 -2.37
C LEU A 76 -5.53 -3.07 -1.46
N ILE A 77 -6.48 -2.37 -0.83
CA ILE A 77 -6.21 -1.35 0.19
C ILE A 77 -7.07 -1.68 1.39
N LYS A 78 -6.40 -2.01 2.50
CA LYS A 78 -6.98 -2.22 3.84
C LYS A 78 -6.78 -0.92 4.64
N GLY A 79 -7.84 -0.48 5.30
CA GLY A 79 -7.78 0.61 6.28
C GLY A 79 -8.25 0.10 7.64
N SER A 80 -7.95 0.85 8.69
CA SER A 80 -8.55 0.67 10.02
C SER A 80 -10.06 0.94 9.95
N GLU A 81 -10.86 0.16 10.67
CA GLU A 81 -12.32 0.31 10.69
C GLU A 81 -12.77 1.59 11.43
N GLU A 82 -11.91 2.13 12.30
CA GLU A 82 -12.23 3.26 13.19
C GLU A 82 -12.09 4.65 12.53
N GLU A 83 -11.25 4.81 11.50
CA GLU A 83 -10.88 6.13 10.96
C GLU A 83 -11.66 6.55 9.70
N GLY A 84 -12.72 5.82 9.37
CA GLY A 84 -13.62 6.17 8.27
C GLY A 84 -13.27 5.53 6.94
N CYS A 85 -14.26 5.52 6.04
CA CYS A 85 -14.16 4.85 4.74
C CYS A 85 -13.12 5.54 3.85
N LEU A 86 -12.03 4.84 3.53
CA LEU A 86 -11.01 5.32 2.60
C LEU A 86 -11.63 5.62 1.22
N ARG A 87 -11.62 6.89 0.82
CA ARG A 87 -11.92 7.31 -0.56
C ARG A 87 -10.69 7.02 -1.43
N LYS A 88 -10.87 6.18 -2.45
CA LYS A 88 -9.76 5.68 -3.29
C LYS A 88 -9.83 6.32 -4.67
N GLU A 89 -8.77 6.98 -5.09
CA GLU A 89 -8.59 7.49 -6.44
C GLU A 89 -7.26 6.95 -6.99
N LEU A 90 -7.31 6.29 -8.14
CA LEU A 90 -6.13 5.70 -8.77
C LEU A 90 -5.79 6.51 -10.02
N LEU A 91 -4.69 7.26 -9.94
CA LEU A 91 -4.09 7.95 -11.07
C LEU A 91 -3.10 6.98 -11.74
N LYS A 92 -3.38 6.62 -12.99
CA LYS A 92 -2.44 5.85 -13.83
C LYS A 92 -1.80 6.81 -14.82
N GLU A 93 -0.55 7.19 -14.55
CA GLU A 93 0.27 7.87 -15.55
C GLU A 93 0.91 6.80 -16.44
N ALA A 94 0.88 7.03 -17.75
CA ALA A 94 1.24 6.07 -18.80
C ALA A 94 2.58 6.42 -19.44
#